data_AF-A0A7Z9GFT7-F1
#
_entry.id   AF-A0A7Z9GFT7-F1
#
_cell.length_a   1.000
_cell.length_b   1.000
_cell.length_c   1.000
_cell.angle_alpha   90.00
_cell.angle_beta   90.00
_cell.angle_gamma   90.00
#
_symmetry.space_group_name_H-M   'P 1'
#
loop_
_entity.id
_entity.type
_entity.pdbx_description
1 polymer ?
#
loop_
_entity_poly.entity_id
_entity_poly.type
_entity_poly.pdbx_seq_one_letter_code
_entity_poly.pdbx_strand_id
1 'polypeptide(L)'
;YMACIEAAVRDQPEGGELDIDKKGNLVVRKTLTDQDLVRADKGMEAINNVFAAAGAKEVIDSPFYFGLHLMGGCSFGVDPMKSVINPDFQVHGHENIYVADSSVFPSAPGINPSLTIMTLSQRLGEQLLKN
;
A
#
# COMPACT_ATOMS: atom_id res chain seq x y z
N TYR A 1 3.71 -10.63 -31.34
CA TYR A 1 3.45 -9.50 -30.43
C TYR A 1 3.90 -9.93 -29.05
N MET A 2 4.47 -9.02 -28.27
CA MET A 2 4.80 -9.27 -26.87
C MET A 2 3.76 -8.57 -26.00
N ALA A 3 3.37 -9.20 -24.90
CA ALA A 3 2.47 -8.65 -23.92
C ALA A 3 3.05 -8.90 -22.52
N CYS A 4 2.72 -8.02 -21.59
CA CYS A 4 3.11 -8.13 -20.19
C CYS A 4 1.84 -7.96 -19.36
N ILE A 5 1.71 -8.76 -18.31
CA ILE A 5 0.66 -8.63 -17.31
C ILE A 5 1.35 -8.61 -15.95
N GLU A 6 0.96 -7.65 -15.12
CA GLU A 6 1.33 -7.57 -13.72
C GLU A 6 0.08 -7.84 -12.88
N ALA A 7 0.23 -8.63 -11.82
CA ALA A 7 -0.79 -8.82 -10.81
C ALA A 7 -0.31 -8.23 -9.49
N ALA A 8 -0.86 -7.09 -9.10
CA ALA A 8 -0.69 -6.55 -7.77
C ALA A 8 -1.67 -7.24 -6.81
N VAL A 9 -1.16 -7.88 -5.77
CA VAL A 9 -1.98 -8.52 -4.73
C VAL A 9 -1.90 -7.73 -3.45
N ARG A 10 -3.03 -7.65 -2.74
CA ARG A 10 -3.09 -7.00 -1.43
C ARG A 10 -2.52 -7.92 -0.38
N ASP A 11 -1.51 -7.44 0.34
CA ASP A 11 -0.98 -8.10 1.51
C ASP A 11 -1.88 -7.91 2.75
N GLN A 12 -1.64 -8.71 3.75
CA GLN A 12 -2.22 -8.56 5.07
C GLN A 12 -1.51 -7.44 5.83
N PRO A 13 -2.25 -6.59 6.56
CA PRO A 13 -1.67 -5.43 7.25
C PRO A 13 -0.75 -5.82 8.42
N GLU A 14 -0.87 -7.05 8.94
CA GLU A 14 -0.05 -7.53 10.05
C GLU A 14 1.42 -7.75 9.64
N GLY A 15 2.35 -7.59 10.58
CA GLY A 15 3.77 -7.92 10.38
C GLY A 15 4.56 -6.90 9.53
N GLY A 16 4.00 -5.70 9.32
CA GLY A 16 4.71 -4.53 8.82
C GLY A 16 5.27 -3.69 9.97
N GLU A 17 6.57 -3.42 9.95
CA GLU A 17 7.26 -2.59 10.95
C GLU A 17 8.15 -1.55 10.25
N LEU A 18 8.12 -0.33 10.77
CA LEU A 18 9.01 0.77 10.41
C LEU A 18 9.85 1.12 11.64
N ASP A 19 11.17 1.15 11.48
CA ASP A 19 12.11 1.48 12.55
C ASP A 19 13.25 2.34 12.01
N ILE A 20 14.01 2.97 12.90
CA ILE A 20 15.21 3.72 12.58
C ILE A 20 16.41 3.03 13.24
N ASP A 21 17.39 2.63 12.45
CA ASP A 21 18.59 1.99 12.98
C ASP A 21 19.46 2.97 13.80
N LYS A 22 20.50 2.44 14.47
CA LYS A 22 21.42 3.25 15.29
C LYS A 22 22.19 4.33 14.51
N LYS A 23 22.20 4.26 13.18
CA LYS A 23 22.85 5.23 12.29
C LYS A 23 21.84 6.24 11.71
N GLY A 24 20.56 6.13 12.06
CA GLY A 24 19.51 7.00 11.56
C GLY A 24 18.88 6.55 10.24
N ASN A 25 19.17 5.33 9.75
CA ASN A 25 18.59 4.84 8.50
C ASN A 25 17.21 4.22 8.75
N LEU A 26 16.29 4.45 7.81
CA LEU A 26 15.00 3.76 7.79
C LEU A 26 15.19 2.25 7.58
N VAL A 27 14.57 1.48 8.46
CA VAL A 27 14.44 0.03 8.36
C VAL A 27 12.97 -0.29 8.14
N VAL A 28 12.66 -0.92 7.01
CA VAL A 28 11.31 -1.40 6.69
C VAL A 28 11.34 -2.92 6.74
N ARG A 29 10.46 -3.51 7.56
CA ARG A 29 10.25 -4.96 7.61
C ARG A 29 8.82 -5.25 7.25
N LYS A 30 8.63 -6.19 6.33
CA LYS A 30 7.32 -6.75 6.04
C LYS A 30 7.47 -8.25 5.84
N THR A 31 6.96 -9.01 6.80
CA THR A 31 6.85 -10.47 6.66
C THR A 31 5.57 -10.79 5.90
N LEU A 32 5.70 -11.58 4.84
CA LEU A 32 4.54 -12.10 4.11
C LEU A 32 3.93 -13.25 4.91
N THR A 33 2.61 -13.21 5.07
CA THR A 33 1.83 -14.28 5.68
C THR A 33 1.56 -15.39 4.68
N ASP A 34 1.15 -16.56 5.14
CA ASP A 34 0.70 -17.66 4.27
C ASP A 34 -0.42 -17.20 3.32
N GLN A 35 -1.31 -16.32 3.80
CA GLN A 35 -2.38 -15.79 2.98
C GLN A 35 -1.87 -14.85 1.88
N ASP A 36 -0.79 -14.10 2.13
CA ASP A 36 -0.17 -13.25 1.12
C ASP A 36 0.44 -14.10 0.01
N LEU A 37 1.12 -15.19 0.38
CA LEU A 37 1.70 -16.14 -0.56
C LEU A 37 0.61 -16.82 -1.41
N VAL A 38 -0.47 -17.30 -0.78
CA VAL A 38 -1.62 -17.88 -1.49
C VAL A 38 -2.28 -16.88 -2.46
N ARG A 39 -2.34 -15.59 -2.10
CA ARG A 39 -2.86 -14.56 -3.00
C ARG A 39 -1.93 -14.33 -4.18
N ALA A 40 -0.62 -14.29 -3.94
CA ALA A 40 0.38 -14.16 -5.01
C ALA A 40 0.28 -15.31 -6.01
N ASP A 41 0.20 -16.55 -5.53
CA ASP A 41 0.06 -17.75 -6.36
C ASP A 41 -1.20 -17.68 -7.24
N LYS A 42 -2.35 -17.28 -6.65
CA LYS A 42 -3.59 -17.08 -7.40
C LYS A 42 -3.50 -15.96 -8.44
N GLY A 43 -2.73 -14.91 -8.16
CA GLY A 43 -2.45 -13.84 -9.12
C GLY A 43 -1.68 -14.38 -10.33
N MET A 44 -0.66 -15.21 -10.10
CA MET A 44 0.10 -15.87 -11.16
C MET A 44 -0.75 -16.87 -11.95
N GLU A 45 -1.61 -17.65 -11.28
CA GLU A 45 -2.56 -18.54 -11.94
C GLU A 45 -3.50 -17.76 -12.87
N ALA A 46 -4.03 -16.62 -12.41
CA ALA A 46 -4.88 -15.76 -13.22
C ALA A 46 -4.15 -15.20 -14.46
N ILE A 47 -2.90 -14.75 -14.30
CA ILE A 47 -2.06 -14.29 -15.42
C ILE A 47 -1.88 -15.40 -16.45
N ASN A 48 -1.50 -16.60 -16.00
CA ASN A 48 -1.26 -17.75 -16.88
C ASN A 48 -2.54 -18.16 -17.64
N ASN A 49 -3.69 -18.14 -16.97
CA ASN A 49 -4.98 -18.40 -17.61
C ASN A 49 -5.30 -17.37 -18.70
N VAL A 50 -5.02 -16.08 -18.48
CA VAL A 50 -5.21 -15.03 -19.49
C VAL A 50 -4.28 -15.24 -20.69
N PHE A 51 -3.00 -15.52 -20.46
CA PHE A 51 -2.05 -15.76 -21.56
C PHE A 51 -2.40 -17.03 -22.36
N ALA A 52 -2.78 -18.10 -21.68
CA ALA A 52 -3.24 -19.33 -22.35
C ALA A 52 -4.46 -19.08 -23.22
N ALA A 53 -5.47 -18.36 -22.70
CA ALA A 53 -6.66 -18.00 -23.46
C ALA A 53 -6.35 -17.07 -24.65
N ALA A 54 -5.35 -16.20 -24.51
CA ALA A 54 -4.86 -15.33 -25.59
C ALA A 54 -3.99 -16.05 -26.65
N GLY A 55 -3.71 -17.35 -26.48
CA GLY A 55 -2.91 -18.15 -27.39
C GLY A 55 -1.41 -17.88 -27.30
N ALA A 56 -0.91 -17.50 -26.11
CA ALA A 56 0.52 -17.32 -25.90
C ALA A 56 1.30 -18.61 -26.20
N LYS A 57 2.38 -18.49 -26.98
CA LYS A 57 3.25 -19.62 -27.32
C LYS A 57 4.38 -19.84 -26.31
N GLU A 58 4.73 -18.79 -25.59
CA GLU A 58 5.77 -18.76 -24.57
C GLU A 58 5.33 -17.76 -23.50
N VAL A 59 5.53 -18.13 -22.24
CA VAL A 59 5.30 -17.28 -21.07
C VAL A 59 6.59 -17.33 -20.25
N ILE A 60 7.09 -16.15 -19.88
CA ILE A 60 8.31 -16.00 -19.10
C ILE A 60 7.92 -15.33 -17.79
N ASP A 61 8.13 -16.04 -16.69
CA ASP A 61 7.89 -15.50 -15.35
C ASP A 61 9.04 -14.60 -14.92
N SER A 62 8.70 -13.46 -14.30
CA SER A 62 9.69 -12.60 -13.65
C SER A 62 10.25 -13.30 -12.41
N PRO A 63 11.58 -13.33 -12.21
CA PRO A 63 12.16 -13.82 -10.96
C PRO A 63 12.03 -12.80 -9.80
N PHE A 64 11.51 -11.60 -10.08
CA PHE A 64 11.43 -10.51 -9.12
C PHE A 64 10.01 -10.31 -8.59
N TYR A 65 9.90 -10.31 -7.26
CA TYR A 65 8.74 -9.91 -6.49
C TYR A 65 9.17 -8.77 -5.56
N PHE A 66 8.47 -7.64 -5.61
CA PHE A 66 8.78 -6.49 -4.77
C PHE A 66 7.51 -5.71 -4.43
N GLY A 67 7.49 -5.10 -3.25
CA GLY A 67 6.42 -4.19 -2.85
C GLY A 67 6.60 -2.83 -3.52
N LEU A 68 5.67 -2.43 -4.38
CA LEU A 68 5.67 -1.13 -5.08
C LEU A 68 4.88 -0.04 -4.37
N HIS A 69 3.99 -0.43 -3.45
CA HIS A 69 3.01 0.45 -2.82
C HIS A 69 3.13 0.35 -1.30
N LEU A 70 4.16 0.97 -0.72
CA LEU A 70 4.32 1.05 0.74
C LEU A 70 3.26 1.97 1.35
N MET A 71 2.35 1.37 2.11
CA MET A 71 1.22 2.03 2.74
C MET A 71 1.30 1.86 4.27
N GLY A 72 0.59 2.70 5.02
CA GLY A 72 0.53 2.61 6.48
C GLY A 72 1.70 3.28 7.21
N GLY A 73 1.68 3.20 8.54
CA GLY A 73 2.64 3.89 9.44
C GLY A 73 2.04 5.09 10.15
N CYS A 74 1.12 5.83 9.51
CA CYS A 74 0.39 6.95 10.11
C CYS A 74 -1.12 6.83 9.85
N SER A 75 -1.68 5.63 10.04
CA SER A 75 -3.07 5.33 9.67
C SER A 75 -4.08 6.28 10.33
N PHE A 76 -5.13 6.65 9.58
CA PHE A 76 -6.25 7.41 10.13
C PHE A 76 -7.19 6.53 10.95
N GLY A 77 -7.79 7.09 11.99
CA GLY A 77 -8.80 6.42 12.82
C GLY A 77 -9.36 7.33 13.90
N VAL A 78 -10.50 6.93 14.48
CA VAL A 78 -11.16 7.69 15.56
C VAL A 78 -10.56 7.39 16.94
N ASP A 79 -9.85 6.26 17.06
CA ASP A 79 -9.25 5.81 18.31
C ASP A 79 -7.75 6.14 18.32
N PRO A 80 -7.28 7.09 19.17
CA PRO A 80 -5.88 7.46 19.24
C PRO A 80 -4.96 6.32 19.73
N MET A 81 -5.52 5.25 20.30
CA MET A 81 -4.74 4.06 20.69
C MET A 81 -4.50 3.10 19.53
N LYS A 82 -5.18 3.28 18.39
CA LYS A 82 -5.13 2.38 17.22
C LYS A 82 -4.80 3.10 15.92
N SER A 83 -4.59 4.42 15.96
CA SER A 83 -4.32 5.25 14.79
C SER A 83 -3.42 6.42 15.18
N VAL A 84 -2.70 6.96 14.21
CA VAL A 84 -1.78 8.08 14.42
C VAL A 84 -2.49 9.41 14.17
N ILE A 85 -3.37 9.44 13.18
CA ILE A 85 -4.13 10.62 12.81
C ILE A 85 -5.64 10.41 12.94
N ASN A 86 -6.37 11.49 13.17
CA ASN A 86 -7.83 11.50 13.18
C ASN A 86 -8.40 11.55 11.74
N PRO A 87 -9.73 11.45 11.55
CA PRO A 87 -10.36 11.54 10.22
C PRO A 87 -10.16 12.88 9.49
N ASP A 88 -9.73 13.91 10.20
CA ASP A 88 -9.40 15.25 9.69
C ASP A 88 -7.91 15.42 9.35
N PHE A 89 -7.18 14.29 9.28
CA PHE A 89 -5.76 14.17 8.98
C PHE A 89 -4.80 14.73 10.03
N GLN A 90 -5.31 15.15 11.18
CA GLN A 90 -4.48 15.70 12.27
C GLN A 90 -3.88 14.59 13.10
N VAL A 91 -2.61 14.73 13.47
CA VAL A 91 -2.00 13.85 14.47
C VAL A 91 -2.74 14.01 15.78
N HIS A 92 -3.15 12.89 16.40
CA HIS A 92 -3.87 12.93 17.67
C HIS A 92 -3.08 13.72 18.72
N GLY A 93 -3.75 14.66 19.40
CA GLY A 93 -3.14 15.54 20.40
C GLY A 93 -2.36 16.74 19.84
N HIS A 94 -2.33 16.96 18.52
CA HIS A 94 -1.63 18.07 17.87
C HIS A 94 -2.50 18.79 16.84
N GLU A 95 -2.89 20.04 17.12
CA GLU A 95 -3.84 20.80 16.29
C GLU A 95 -3.26 21.27 14.94
N ASN A 96 -1.93 21.35 14.81
CA ASN A 96 -1.25 21.94 13.66
C ASN A 96 -0.29 20.98 12.94
N ILE A 97 -0.42 19.67 13.17
CA ILE A 97 0.39 18.65 12.48
C ILE A 97 -0.54 17.73 11.72
N TYR A 98 -0.33 17.64 10.40
CA TYR A 98 -1.19 16.88 9.50
C TYR A 98 -0.36 15.89 8.67
N VAL A 99 -0.97 14.78 8.27
CA VAL A 99 -0.36 13.77 7.40
C VAL A 99 -1.30 13.45 6.24
N ALA A 100 -0.80 13.49 5.00
CA ALA A 100 -1.60 13.23 3.81
C ALA A 100 -0.77 12.65 2.65
N ASP A 101 -0.23 11.46 2.87
CA ASP A 101 0.46 10.62 1.88
C ASP A 101 -0.02 9.16 1.97
N SER A 102 0.73 8.20 1.42
CA SER A 102 0.36 6.77 1.51
C SER A 102 0.36 6.18 2.92
N SER A 103 1.01 6.84 3.90
CA SER A 103 1.10 6.34 5.26
C SER A 103 -0.24 6.35 6.00
N VAL A 104 -1.20 7.14 5.51
CA VAL A 104 -2.52 7.30 6.13
C VAL A 104 -3.43 6.10 5.92
N PHE A 105 -3.11 5.22 4.97
CA PHE A 105 -3.94 4.07 4.65
C PHE A 105 -3.87 3.03 5.78
N PRO A 106 -5.00 2.63 6.39
CA PRO A 106 -5.02 1.57 7.41
C PRO A 106 -4.76 0.18 6.82
N SER A 107 -4.97 0.01 5.51
CA SER A 107 -4.60 -1.19 4.76
C SER A 107 -4.41 -0.83 3.28
N ALA A 108 -3.61 -1.62 2.56
CA ALA A 108 -3.43 -1.42 1.13
C ALA A 108 -4.77 -1.59 0.38
N PRO A 109 -5.09 -0.73 -0.60
CA PRO A 109 -6.36 -0.82 -1.34
C PRO A 109 -6.37 -1.94 -2.40
N GLY A 110 -5.24 -2.61 -2.66
CA GLY A 110 -5.12 -3.66 -3.68
C GLY A 110 -5.25 -3.16 -5.12
N ILE A 111 -5.14 -1.85 -5.33
CA ILE A 111 -5.14 -1.15 -6.61
C ILE A 111 -4.10 -0.02 -6.56
N ASN A 112 -3.77 0.58 -7.70
CA ASN A 112 -2.82 1.68 -7.78
C ASN A 112 -3.32 2.89 -6.96
N PRO A 113 -2.58 3.32 -5.90
CA PRO A 113 -3.12 4.22 -4.91
C PRO A 113 -2.94 5.72 -5.25
N SER A 114 -2.17 6.07 -6.29
CA SER A 114 -1.80 7.47 -6.58
C SER A 114 -2.99 8.43 -6.63
N LEU A 115 -4.08 8.06 -7.32
CA LEU A 115 -5.24 8.94 -7.40
C LEU A 115 -5.88 9.15 -6.03
N THR A 116 -6.03 8.09 -5.24
CA THR A 116 -6.56 8.16 -3.88
C THR A 116 -5.67 9.02 -2.98
N ILE A 117 -4.35 8.87 -3.07
CA ILE A 117 -3.39 9.72 -2.34
C ILE A 117 -3.61 11.18 -2.71
N MET A 118 -3.60 11.51 -4.02
CA MET A 118 -3.82 12.88 -4.50
C MET A 118 -5.16 13.46 -4.02
N THR A 119 -6.24 12.67 -4.06
CA THR A 119 -7.56 13.10 -3.60
C THR A 119 -7.58 13.36 -2.09
N LEU A 120 -6.93 12.53 -1.27
CA LEU A 120 -6.85 12.74 0.17
C LEU A 120 -6.01 13.98 0.50
N SER A 121 -4.87 14.18 -0.17
CA SER A 121 -4.05 15.38 -0.02
C SER A 121 -4.81 16.64 -0.45
N GLN A 122 -5.56 16.59 -1.55
CA GLN A 122 -6.41 17.70 -1.98
C GLN A 122 -7.52 18.01 -0.97
N ARG A 123 -8.17 16.98 -0.42
CA ARG A 123 -9.21 17.14 0.61
C ARG A 123 -8.67 17.88 1.84
N LEU A 124 -7.48 17.52 2.30
CA LEU A 124 -6.79 18.24 3.38
C LEU A 124 -6.50 19.69 2.97
N GLY A 125 -5.95 19.92 1.77
CA GLY A 125 -5.68 21.27 1.27
C GLY A 125 -6.92 22.17 1.27
N GLU A 126 -8.06 21.67 0.78
CA GLU A 126 -9.33 22.40 0.79
C GLU A 126 -9.86 22.66 2.20
N GLN A 127 -9.63 21.74 3.13
CA GLN A 127 -10.00 21.92 4.55
C GLN A 127 -9.17 23.04 5.19
N LEU A 128 -7.85 23.06 4.95
CA LEU A 128 -6.95 24.06 5.51
C LEU A 128 -7.22 25.46 4.97
N LEU A 129 -7.70 25.60 3.73
CA LEU A 129 -8.06 26.90 3.14
C LEU A 129 -9.38 27.49 3.66
N LYS A 130 -10.23 26.69 4.30
CA LYS A 130 -11.52 27.13 4.86
C LYS A 130 -11.40 27.66 6.29
N ASN A 131 -10.28 27.36 6.96
CA ASN A 131 -9.94 27.83 8.30
C ASN A 131 -9.11 29.11 8.24
#